data_AF-A0A7W8AG03-F1
#
_entry.id   AF-A0A7W8AG03-F1
#
_cell.length_a   1.000
_cell.length_b   1.000
_cell.length_c   1.000
_cell.angle_alpha   90.00
_cell.angle_beta   90.00
_cell.angle_gamma   90.00
#
_symmetry.space_group_name_H-M   'P 1'
#
loop_
_entity.id
_entity.type
_entity.pdbx_description
1 polymer ?
#
loop_
_entity_poly.entity_id
_entity_poly.type
_entity_poly.pdbx_seq_one_letter_code
_entity_poly.pdbx_strand_id
1 'polypeptide(L)' 'MLALATRMLKEPVSHRLAEEFLTVPVDTIDRCVADVCACAEHLGIEATPQIVERIAREHLLAIVNSAPPPRSAR' A
#
# COMPACT_ATOMS: atom_id res chain seq x y z
N MET A 1 11.30 19.51 2.58
CA MET A 1 11.33 18.69 3.81
C MET A 1 10.26 17.61 3.82
N LEU A 2 9.01 17.88 3.43
CA LEU A 2 7.93 16.87 3.39
C LEU A 2 8.27 15.62 2.56
N ALA A 3 8.75 15.75 1.32
CA ALA A 3 9.05 14.61 0.44
C ALA A 3 10.10 13.61 1.01
N LEU A 4 11.00 14.05 1.88
CA LEU A 4 11.98 13.18 2.56
C LEU A 4 11.31 12.41 3.71
N ALA A 5 10.41 13.06 4.46
CA ALA A 5 9.64 12.42 5.51
C ALA A 5 8.72 11.33 4.93
N THR A 6 8.07 11.59 3.79
CA THR A 6 7.22 10.59 3.11
C THR A 6 8.00 9.35 2.67
N ARG A 7 9.26 9.53 2.22
CA ARG A 7 10.15 8.41 1.87
C ARG A 7 10.53 7.57 3.08
N MET A 8 10.87 8.20 4.21
CA MET A 8 11.25 7.48 5.43
C MET A 8 10.09 6.70 6.07
N LEU A 9 8.85 7.11 5.83
CA LEU A 9 7.66 6.38 6.27
C LEU A 9 7.30 5.21 5.34
N LYS A 10 7.58 5.36 4.04
CA LYS A 10 7.24 4.36 3.03
C LYS A 10 7.97 3.04 3.23
N GLU A 11 9.28 3.05 3.47
CA GLU A 11 10.09 1.83 3.61
C GLU A 11 9.63 0.91 4.77
N PRO A 12 9.46 1.38 6.02
CA PRO A 12 9.03 0.51 7.13
C PRO A 12 7.58 0.03 6.97
N VAL A 13 6.68 0.84 6.39
CA VAL A 13 5.30 0.42 6.12
C VAL A 13 5.25 -0.65 5.04
N SER A 14 5.99 -0.46 3.94
CA SER A 14 6.01 -1.41 2.83
C SER A 14 6.59 -2.76 3.26
N HIS A 15 7.62 -2.76 4.13
CA HIS A 15 8.18 -3.99 4.68
C HIS A 15 7.15 -4.79 5.52
N ARG A 16 6.44 -4.12 6.44
CA ARG A 16 5.41 -4.78 7.27
C ARG A 16 4.28 -5.36 6.43
N LEU A 17 3.84 -4.59 5.43
CA LEU A 17 2.79 -5.06 4.51
C LEU A 17 3.29 -6.22 3.63
N ALA A 18 4.56 -6.22 3.21
CA ALA A 18 5.14 -7.34 2.48
C ALA A 18 5.19 -8.63 3.30
N GLU A 19 5.41 -8.55 4.62
CA GLU A 19 5.34 -9.71 5.52
C GLU A 19 3.90 -10.24 5.69
N GLU A 20 2.89 -9.37 5.62
CA GLU A 20 1.48 -9.73 5.77
C GLU A 20 0.85 -10.26 4.47
N PHE A 21 1.19 -9.67 3.32
CA PHE A 21 0.58 -9.95 2.01
C PHE A 21 1.49 -10.75 1.09
N LEU A 22 1.89 -11.95 1.53
CA LEU A 22 2.85 -12.82 0.82
C LEU A 22 2.44 -13.23 -0.61
N THR A 23 1.16 -13.12 -0.95
CA THR A 23 0.63 -13.44 -2.29
C THR A 23 0.58 -12.24 -3.22
N VAL A 24 0.85 -11.03 -2.73
CA VAL A 24 0.87 -9.79 -3.51
C VAL A 24 2.32 -9.44 -3.86
N PRO A 25 2.63 -9.12 -5.13
CA PRO A 25 3.99 -8.70 -5.52
C PRO A 25 4.45 -7.45 -4.75
N VAL A 26 5.72 -7.44 -4.32
CA VAL A 26 6.30 -6.33 -3.53
C VAL A 26 6.18 -4.98 -4.26
N ASP A 27 6.42 -4.93 -5.57
CA ASP A 27 6.21 -3.70 -6.37
C ASP A 27 4.77 -3.16 -6.30
N THR A 28 3.78 -4.05 -6.18
CA THR A 28 2.37 -3.66 -6.03
C THR A 28 2.12 -3.05 -4.65
N ILE A 29 2.76 -3.61 -3.61
CA ILE A 29 2.72 -3.08 -2.24
C ILE A 29 3.37 -1.70 -2.19
N ASP A 30 4.59 -1.56 -2.72
CA ASP A 30 5.31 -0.29 -2.75
C ASP A 30 4.55 0.81 -3.48
N ARG A 31 3.87 0.45 -4.58
CA ARG A 31 3.03 1.37 -5.33
C ARG A 31 1.78 1.76 -4.55
N CYS A 32 1.11 0.79 -3.92
CA CYS A 32 -0.04 1.07 -3.07
C CYS A 32 0.31 2.05 -1.93
N VAL A 33 1.41 1.82 -1.22
CA VAL A 33 1.88 2.73 -0.15
C VAL A 33 2.22 4.12 -0.71
N ALA A 34 2.88 4.20 -1.87
CA ALA A 34 3.19 5.47 -2.52
C ALA A 34 1.92 6.25 -2.93
N ASP A 35 0.93 5.55 -3.49
CA ASP A 35 -0.33 6.14 -3.91
C ASP A 35 -1.12 6.67 -2.70
N VAL A 36 -1.17 5.93 -1.59
CA VAL A 36 -1.80 6.37 -0.34
C VAL A 36 -1.12 7.63 0.22
N CYS A 37 0.21 7.66 0.23
CA CYS A 37 0.97 8.84 0.65
C CYS A 37 0.66 10.06 -0.23
N ALA A 38 0.65 9.88 -1.55
CA ALA A 38 0.33 10.96 -2.50
C ALA A 38 -1.11 11.47 -2.34
N CYS A 39 -2.07 10.56 -2.12
CA CYS A 39 -3.46 10.91 -1.84
C CYS A 39 -3.59 11.69 -0.53
N ALA A 40 -2.94 11.27 0.55
CA ALA A 40 -2.96 11.99 1.83
C ALA A 40 -2.38 13.40 1.69
N GLU A 41 -1.24 13.55 0.99
CA GLU A 41 -0.64 14.84 0.69
C GLU A 41 -1.58 15.74 -0.13
N HIS A 42 -2.20 15.20 -1.18
CA HIS A 42 -3.15 15.92 -2.01
C HIS A 42 -4.37 16.43 -1.23
N LEU A 43 -4.82 15.66 -0.24
CA LEU A 43 -5.94 16.00 0.63
C LEU A 43 -5.55 16.90 1.81
N GLY A 44 -4.26 17.23 1.98
CA GLY A 44 -3.75 17.99 3.12
C GLY A 44 -3.84 17.23 4.45
N ILE A 45 -3.93 15.90 4.39
CA ILE A 45 -3.95 15.01 5.56
C ILE A 45 -2.51 14.67 5.93
N GLU A 46 -2.20 14.71 7.23
CA GLU A 46 -0.92 14.24 7.73
C GLU A 46 -0.77 12.72 7.49
N ALA A 47 0.15 12.36 6.60
CA ALA A 47 0.44 10.98 6.20
C ALA A 47 1.28 10.25 7.26
N THR A 48 0.73 10.06 8.47
CA THR A 48 1.42 9.29 9.52
C THR A 48 1.54 7.82 9.12
N PRO A 49 2.58 7.09 9.56
CA PRO A 49 2.77 5.70 9.17
C PRO A 49 1.57 4.81 9.55
N GLN A 50 0.90 5.09 10.67
CA GLN A 50 -0.30 4.35 11.10
C GLN A 50 -1.49 4.57 10.14
N ILE A 51 -1.70 5.80 9.66
CA ILE A 51 -2.77 6.10 8.70
C ILE A 51 -2.47 5.44 7.36
N VAL A 52 -1.23 5.61 6.87
CA VAL A 52 -0.79 5.05 5.59
C VAL A 52 -0.89 3.53 5.60
N GLU A 53 -0.39 2.87 6.64
CA GLU A 53 -0.43 1.41 6.78
C GLU A 53 -1.87 0.90 6.80
N ARG A 54 -2.77 1.54 7.56
CA ARG A 54 -4.17 1.13 7.66
C ARG A 54 -4.89 1.24 6.32
N ILE A 55 -4.72 2.35 5.60
CA ILE A 55 -5.38 2.56 4.31
C ILE A 55 -4.80 1.60 3.26
N ALA A 56 -3.47 1.46 3.18
CA ALA A 56 -2.83 0.55 2.25
C ALA A 56 -3.26 -0.91 2.49
N ARG A 57 -3.36 -1.34 3.75
CA ARG A 57 -3.87 -2.67 4.12
C ARG A 57 -5.27 -2.92 3.58
N GLU A 58 -6.20 -1.97 3.73
CA GLU A 58 -7.56 -2.09 3.19
C GLU A 58 -7.56 -2.24 1.66
N HIS A 59 -6.72 -1.47 0.95
CA HIS A 59 -6.59 -1.61 -0.50
C HIS A 59 -6.02 -2.97 -0.91
N LEU A 60 -5.00 -3.47 -0.20
CA LEU A 60 -4.41 -4.78 -0.47
C LEU A 60 -5.39 -5.92 -0.18
N LEU A 61 -6.17 -5.84 0.89
CA LEU A 61 -7.27 -6.77 1.16
C LEU A 61 -8.29 -6.77 0.03
N ALA A 62 -8.68 -5.60 -0.48
CA ALA A 62 -9.58 -5.50 -1.62
C ALA A 62 -9.00 -6.16 -2.89
N ILE A 63 -7.70 -6.01 -3.15
CA ILE A 63 -7.01 -6.67 -4.28
C ILE A 63 -7.08 -8.20 -4.14
N VAL A 64 -6.73 -8.73 -2.97
CA VAL A 64 -6.76 -10.17 -2.71
C VAL A 64 -8.17 -10.74 -2.87
N ASN A 65 -9.17 -10.04 -2.33
CA ASN A 65 -10.56 -10.48 -2.36
C ASN A 65 -11.24 -10.29 -3.73
N SER A 66 -10.70 -9.42 -4.58
CA SER A 66 -11.23 -9.15 -5.93
C SER A 66 -10.52 -9.91 -7.04
N ALA A 67 -9.59 -10.82 -6.69
CA ALA A 67 -8.89 -11.62 -7.69
C ALA A 67 -9.91 -12.41 -8.53
N PRO A 68 -9.93 -12.23 -9.87
CA PRO A 68 -10.87 -12.95 -10.70
C PRO A 68 -10.61 -14.45 -10.58
N PRO A 69 -11.66 -15.30 -10.61
CA PRO A 69 -11.48 -16.74 -10.56
C PRO A 69 -10.56 -17.19 -11.70
N PRO A 70 -9.71 -18.20 -11.46
CA PRO A 70 -8.79 -18.69 -12.48
C PRO A 70 -9.60 -19.05 -13.71
N ARG A 71 -9.22 -18.48 -14.87
CA ARG A 71 -9.84 -18.85 -16.14
C ARG A 71 -9.58 -20.34 -16.34
N SER A 72 -10.62 -21.16 -16.28
CA SER A 72 -10.52 -22.55 -16.70
C SER A 72 -10.02 -22.55 -18.14
N ALA A 73 -8.85 -23.16 -18.35
CA ALA A 73 -8.33 -23.37 -19.69
C ALA A 73 -9.38 -24.21 -20.44
N ARG A 74 -9.99 -23.60 -21.45
CA ARG A 74 -10.89 -24.29 -22.37
C ARG A 74 -10.07 -25.15 -23.31
#